data_AF-A0A925JXU6-F1
#
_entry.id   AF-A0A925JXU6-F1
#
_cell.length_a   1.000
_cell.length_b   1.000
_cell.length_c   1.000
_cell.angle_alpha   90.00
_cell.angle_beta   90.00
_cell.angle_gamma   90.00
#
_symmetry.space_group_name_H-M   'P 1'
#
loop_
_entity.id
_entity.type
_entity.pdbx_description
1 polymer ?
#
loop_
_entity_poly.entity_id
_entity_poly.type
_entity_poly.pdbx_seq_one_letter_code
_entity_poly.pdbx_strand_id
1 'polypeptide(L)'
;HSEFFGYSKSHRAGPLMLVLGVCRVRANMPNLGRLISVFEETRELLADPGNDFTWSSWVGREDALREMDGILSSLWCGVLPKSLSMTVLYAPTGPIQEVSVSSGWGKEFLALAERFDEAMAPAVASSELQAQLEILRTEAIELETWLQDVRGKMEPLQKQLVQYADDFQINETAKQILVLLNGESEFLSNSELAPKLQMNLNRYTYYVKELEKLGYVRSYYVYESRESCEVEEIKYYIIEEGRAYLKQNGLL
;
A
#
# COMPACT_ATOMS: atom_id res chain seq x y z
N HIS A 1 38.28 -11.17 44.65
CA HIS A 1 38.34 -10.93 43.20
C HIS A 1 36.91 -10.91 42.67
N SER A 2 36.41 -9.70 42.43
CA SER A 2 35.04 -9.37 42.08
C SER A 2 35.07 -8.44 40.88
N GLU A 3 34.51 -8.86 39.75
CA GLU A 3 34.29 -8.02 38.57
C GLU A 3 32.80 -8.11 38.25
N PHE A 4 32.01 -7.10 38.61
CA PHE A 4 31.60 -5.97 37.76
C PHE A 4 30.86 -6.40 36.49
N PHE A 5 29.58 -6.72 36.63
CA PHE A 5 28.60 -6.60 35.55
C PHE A 5 27.74 -5.35 35.79
N GLY A 6 28.05 -4.28 35.07
CA GLY A 6 27.23 -3.07 34.99
C GLY A 6 26.73 -2.91 33.56
N TYR A 7 25.50 -3.35 33.29
CA TYR A 7 24.75 -2.96 32.09
C TYR A 7 23.36 -2.50 32.52
N SER A 8 23.19 -1.18 32.62
CA SER A 8 21.90 -0.51 32.67
C SER A 8 22.00 0.79 31.89
N LYS A 9 21.46 0.78 30.66
CA LYS A 9 21.04 1.98 29.95
C LYS A 9 19.65 1.72 29.38
N SER A 10 18.65 2.01 30.21
CA SER A 10 17.25 2.14 29.81
C SER A 10 17.12 3.22 28.73
N HIS A 11 16.98 2.84 27.47
CA HIS A 11 16.50 3.75 26.44
C HIS A 11 14.98 3.73 26.46
N ARG A 12 14.39 4.86 26.85
CA ARG A 12 12.97 5.13 26.73
C ARG A 12 12.63 5.17 25.24
N ALA A 13 11.96 4.14 24.73
CA ALA A 13 11.23 4.24 23.48
C ALA A 13 9.99 5.11 23.74
N GLY A 14 10.06 6.38 23.32
CA GLY A 14 8.90 7.27 23.27
C GLY A 14 8.00 6.93 22.07
N PRO A 15 6.68 7.20 22.14
CA PRO A 15 5.74 6.87 21.09
C PRO A 15 5.81 7.94 19.98
N LEU A 16 6.65 7.72 18.98
CA LEU A 16 6.76 8.53 17.76
C LEU A 16 6.60 7.64 16.53
N MET A 17 5.49 6.91 16.45
CA MET A 17 5.18 6.06 15.29
C MET A 17 3.70 6.12 14.92
N LEU A 18 3.16 7.32 14.72
CA LEU A 18 1.80 7.46 14.16
C LEU A 18 1.48 8.80 13.47
N VAL A 19 2.48 9.60 13.06
CA VAL A 19 2.23 10.93 12.43
C VAL A 19 2.73 11.05 10.97
N LEU A 20 3.57 10.14 10.47
CA LEU A 20 4.21 10.33 9.16
C LEU A 20 3.35 9.97 7.94
N GLY A 21 2.12 9.45 8.12
CA GLY A 21 1.24 9.05 7.01
C GLY A 21 0.39 10.17 6.39
N VAL A 22 0.23 11.32 7.04
CA VAL A 22 -0.78 12.34 6.65
C VAL A 22 -0.16 13.69 6.24
N CYS A 23 1.12 13.94 6.54
CA CYS A 23 1.72 15.26 6.29
C CYS A 23 2.27 15.48 4.87
N ARG A 24 2.39 14.46 4.02
CA ARG A 24 3.07 14.61 2.70
C ARG A 24 2.24 15.33 1.63
N VAL A 25 0.93 15.52 1.84
CA VAL A 25 0.04 16.16 0.84
C VAL A 25 -0.15 17.66 1.09
N ARG A 26 0.21 18.21 2.26
CA ARG A 26 -0.02 19.63 2.58
C ARG A 26 1.05 20.60 2.07
N ALA A 27 2.22 20.13 1.67
CA ALA A 27 3.36 21.02 1.40
C ALA A 27 3.28 21.83 0.09
N ASN A 28 2.33 21.52 -0.80
CA ASN A 28 2.19 22.17 -2.11
C ASN A 28 0.80 22.82 -2.34
N MET A 29 0.03 23.07 -1.28
CA MET A 29 -1.27 23.74 -1.45
C MET A 29 -1.05 25.23 -1.76
N PRO A 30 -1.72 25.78 -2.80
CA PRO A 30 -1.79 27.22 -3.05
C PRO A 30 -2.19 28.00 -1.79
N ASN A 31 -1.84 29.29 -1.73
CA ASN A 31 -2.31 30.13 -0.64
C ASN A 31 -3.81 30.41 -0.80
N LEU A 32 -4.64 29.54 -0.21
CA LEU A 32 -6.09 29.53 -0.40
C LEU A 32 -6.74 30.88 -0.05
N GLY A 33 -6.28 31.55 1.01
CA GLY A 33 -6.81 32.86 1.40
C GLY A 33 -6.52 33.94 0.36
N ARG A 34 -5.31 33.96 -0.23
CA ARG A 34 -4.98 34.87 -1.34
C ARG A 34 -5.79 34.54 -2.58
N LEU A 35 -5.97 33.25 -2.88
CA LEU A 35 -6.72 32.80 -4.04
C LEU A 35 -8.19 33.21 -3.95
N ILE A 36 -8.83 33.03 -2.78
CA ILE A 36 -10.19 33.50 -2.51
C ILE A 36 -10.29 35.01 -2.74
N SER A 37 -9.38 35.80 -2.17
CA SER A 37 -9.39 37.26 -2.33
C SER A 37 -9.27 37.71 -3.79
N VAL A 38 -8.46 37.02 -4.60
CA VAL A 38 -8.32 37.31 -6.04
C VAL A 38 -9.61 37.00 -6.81
N PHE A 39 -10.27 35.88 -6.50
CA PHE A 39 -11.55 35.52 -7.13
C PHE A 39 -12.72 36.41 -6.67
N GLU A 40 -12.75 36.86 -5.42
CA GLU A 40 -13.75 37.81 -4.92
C GLU A 40 -13.67 39.15 -5.69
N GLU A 41 -12.47 39.71 -5.82
CA GLU A 41 -12.25 40.97 -6.54
C GLU A 41 -12.53 40.85 -8.05
N THR A 42 -12.14 39.72 -8.65
CA THR A 42 -12.48 39.41 -10.05
C THR A 42 -13.99 39.34 -10.26
N ARG A 43 -14.70 38.70 -9.34
CA ARG A 43 -16.16 38.62 -9.37
C ARG A 43 -16.79 40.01 -9.26
N GLU A 44 -16.26 40.89 -8.40
CA GLU A 44 -16.74 42.27 -8.27
C GLU A 44 -16.56 43.05 -9.58
N LEU A 45 -15.40 42.96 -10.23
CA LEU A 45 -15.17 43.61 -11.53
C LEU A 45 -16.11 43.07 -12.61
N LEU A 46 -16.31 41.74 -12.67
CA LEU A 46 -17.22 41.12 -13.63
C LEU A 46 -18.69 41.50 -13.41
N ALA A 47 -19.07 41.88 -12.19
CA ALA A 47 -20.44 42.28 -11.86
C ALA A 47 -20.84 43.65 -12.41
N ASP A 48 -19.90 44.47 -12.88
CA ASP A 48 -20.19 45.79 -13.45
C ASP A 48 -21.17 45.65 -14.65
N PRO A 49 -22.34 46.33 -14.63
CA PRO A 49 -23.31 46.26 -15.72
C PRO A 49 -22.80 46.82 -17.05
N GLY A 50 -21.72 47.60 -17.05
CA GLY A 50 -21.07 48.16 -18.24
C GLY A 50 -20.09 47.23 -18.94
N ASN A 51 -19.85 46.02 -18.41
CA ASN A 51 -18.92 45.07 -19.02
C ASN A 51 -19.41 44.55 -20.39
N ASP A 52 -18.48 44.49 -21.33
CA ASP A 52 -18.66 43.90 -22.66
C ASP A 52 -18.09 42.47 -22.69
N PHE A 53 -18.97 41.50 -22.93
CA PHE A 53 -18.65 40.06 -22.96
C PHE A 53 -18.49 39.52 -24.39
N THR A 54 -18.57 40.37 -25.43
CA THR A 54 -18.65 39.97 -26.85
C THR A 54 -17.55 39.00 -27.29
N TRP A 55 -16.35 39.15 -26.74
CA TRP A 55 -15.19 38.33 -27.10
C TRP A 55 -14.88 37.21 -26.11
N SER A 56 -15.62 37.12 -25.02
CA SER A 56 -15.40 36.11 -23.99
C SER A 56 -16.13 34.80 -24.29
N SER A 57 -15.73 33.72 -23.62
CA SER A 57 -16.49 32.47 -23.65
C SER A 57 -17.84 32.54 -22.93
N TRP A 58 -18.10 33.59 -22.16
CA TRP A 58 -19.35 33.77 -21.41
C TRP A 58 -20.43 34.41 -22.29
N VAL A 59 -21.65 33.90 -22.15
CA VAL A 59 -22.82 34.50 -22.84
C VAL A 59 -23.10 35.92 -22.33
N GLY A 60 -22.72 36.20 -21.08
CA GLY A 60 -22.87 37.50 -20.45
C GLY A 60 -22.53 37.44 -18.97
N ARG A 61 -22.82 38.53 -18.27
CA ARG A 61 -22.48 38.73 -16.86
C ARG A 61 -22.95 37.59 -15.95
N GLU A 62 -24.20 37.17 -16.08
CA GLU A 62 -24.78 36.15 -15.20
C GLU A 62 -24.11 34.78 -15.35
N ASP A 63 -23.53 34.51 -16.53
CA ASP A 63 -22.78 33.29 -16.80
C ASP A 63 -21.39 33.35 -16.14
N ALA A 64 -20.69 34.48 -16.29
CA ALA A 64 -19.41 34.75 -15.65
C ALA A 64 -19.51 34.66 -14.12
N LEU A 65 -20.52 35.31 -13.53
CA LEU A 65 -20.74 35.29 -12.08
C LEU A 65 -21.04 33.88 -11.56
N ARG A 66 -21.79 33.07 -12.31
CA ARG A 66 -22.08 31.68 -11.94
C ARG A 66 -20.80 30.83 -11.88
N GLU A 67 -19.89 31.01 -12.83
CA GLU A 67 -18.60 30.32 -12.82
C GLU A 67 -17.73 30.79 -11.65
N MET A 68 -17.64 32.10 -11.39
CA MET A 68 -16.90 32.64 -10.24
C MET A 68 -17.48 32.12 -8.90
N ASP A 69 -18.80 32.12 -8.74
CA ASP A 69 -19.49 31.64 -7.53
C ASP A 69 -19.24 30.15 -7.29
N GLY A 70 -19.20 29.34 -8.34
CA GLY A 70 -18.87 27.91 -8.24
C GLY A 70 -17.42 27.67 -7.77
N ILE A 71 -16.48 28.47 -8.28
CA ILE A 71 -15.07 28.42 -7.85
C ILE A 71 -14.95 28.87 -6.39
N LEU A 72 -15.50 30.02 -6.03
CA LEU A 72 -15.45 30.55 -4.66
C LEU A 72 -16.08 29.60 -3.64
N SER A 73 -17.22 29.00 -3.96
CA SER A 73 -17.86 28.00 -3.09
C SER A 73 -16.94 26.81 -2.82
N SER A 74 -16.25 26.30 -3.85
CA SER A 74 -15.30 25.21 -3.70
C SER A 74 -14.13 25.61 -2.80
N LEU A 75 -13.56 26.80 -3.04
CA LEU A 75 -12.43 27.33 -2.29
C LEU A 75 -12.79 27.55 -0.81
N TRP A 76 -13.96 28.08 -0.49
CA TRP A 76 -14.42 28.23 0.90
C TRP A 76 -14.63 26.89 1.61
N CYS A 77 -14.96 25.83 0.87
CA CYS A 77 -15.00 24.46 1.41
C CYS A 77 -13.60 23.82 1.56
N GLY A 78 -12.52 24.55 1.25
CA GLY A 78 -11.16 24.02 1.27
C GLY A 78 -10.86 23.04 0.13
N VAL A 79 -11.72 22.99 -0.89
CA VAL A 79 -11.55 22.16 -2.08
C VAL A 79 -10.97 23.00 -3.19
N LEU A 80 -9.78 22.66 -3.65
CA LEU A 80 -9.16 23.33 -4.79
C LEU A 80 -9.79 22.80 -6.09
N PRO A 81 -10.45 23.64 -6.91
CA PRO A 81 -10.84 23.24 -8.26
C PRO A 81 -9.63 22.82 -9.08
N LYS A 82 -9.86 22.13 -10.21
CA LYS A 82 -8.76 21.73 -11.11
C LYS A 82 -7.95 22.97 -11.48
N SER A 83 -6.62 22.94 -11.27
CA SER A 83 -5.78 24.12 -11.52
C SER A 83 -5.97 24.65 -12.94
N LEU A 84 -6.05 23.74 -13.93
CA LEU A 84 -6.25 24.09 -15.33
C LEU A 84 -7.51 24.92 -15.57
N SER A 85 -8.64 24.63 -14.89
CA SER A 85 -9.86 25.41 -15.09
C SER A 85 -9.72 26.84 -14.56
N MET A 86 -9.00 27.03 -13.44
CA MET A 86 -8.72 28.36 -12.91
C MET A 86 -7.69 29.10 -13.75
N THR A 87 -6.60 28.44 -14.16
CA THR A 87 -5.52 29.06 -14.95
C THR A 87 -6.01 29.53 -16.31
N VAL A 88 -6.93 28.81 -16.97
CA VAL A 88 -7.51 29.23 -18.26
C VAL A 88 -8.25 30.56 -18.14
N LEU A 89 -8.89 30.85 -17.00
CA LEU A 89 -9.62 32.10 -16.80
C LEU A 89 -8.70 33.34 -16.85
N TYR A 90 -7.47 33.21 -16.33
CA TYR A 90 -6.45 34.27 -16.28
C TYR A 90 -5.41 34.18 -17.39
N ALA A 91 -5.49 33.18 -18.27
CA ALA A 91 -4.53 33.00 -19.35
C ALA A 91 -4.56 34.18 -20.34
N PRO A 92 -3.49 34.38 -21.13
CA PRO A 92 -3.56 35.23 -22.32
C PRO A 92 -4.73 34.79 -23.20
N THR A 93 -5.52 35.77 -23.67
CA THR A 93 -6.80 35.59 -24.36
C THR A 93 -7.79 34.71 -23.60
N GLY A 94 -7.68 34.69 -22.26
CA GLY A 94 -8.65 34.04 -21.39
C GLY A 94 -9.90 34.91 -21.23
N PRO A 95 -11.02 34.32 -20.79
CA PRO A 95 -12.30 35.02 -20.68
C PRO A 95 -12.23 36.31 -19.86
N ILE A 96 -11.49 36.32 -18.74
CA ILE A 96 -11.34 37.53 -17.90
C ILE A 96 -10.56 38.60 -18.66
N GLN A 97 -9.49 38.23 -19.38
CA GLN A 97 -8.72 39.19 -20.17
C GLN A 97 -9.58 39.81 -21.27
N GLU A 98 -10.33 38.99 -22.01
CA GLU A 98 -11.18 39.43 -23.12
C GLU A 98 -12.25 40.43 -22.65
N VAL A 99 -12.92 40.15 -21.52
CA VAL A 99 -13.85 41.10 -20.91
C VAL A 99 -13.12 42.37 -20.46
N SER A 100 -11.97 42.24 -19.79
CA SER A 100 -11.22 43.39 -19.26
C SER A 100 -10.79 44.39 -20.33
N VAL A 101 -10.32 43.88 -21.48
CA VAL A 101 -9.87 44.71 -22.60
C VAL A 101 -11.07 45.40 -23.23
N SER A 102 -12.17 44.66 -23.44
CA SER A 102 -13.39 45.18 -24.06
C SER A 102 -14.10 46.21 -23.17
N SER A 103 -13.95 46.07 -21.85
CA SER A 103 -14.65 46.89 -20.85
C SER A 103 -13.77 48.00 -20.22
N GLY A 104 -12.51 48.11 -20.64
CA GLY A 104 -11.62 49.20 -20.24
C GLY A 104 -10.86 49.04 -18.92
N TRP A 105 -10.90 47.86 -18.28
CA TRP A 105 -10.18 47.55 -17.02
C TRP A 105 -9.00 46.59 -17.20
N GLY A 106 -8.37 46.63 -18.37
CA GLY A 106 -7.23 45.75 -18.69
C GLY A 106 -5.99 45.93 -17.78
N LYS A 107 -5.83 47.08 -17.10
CA LYS A 107 -4.72 47.28 -16.15
C LYS A 107 -4.98 46.56 -14.84
N GLU A 108 -6.21 46.62 -14.37
CA GLU A 108 -6.72 45.93 -13.19
C GLU A 108 -6.61 44.42 -13.38
N PHE A 109 -6.91 43.93 -14.59
CA PHE A 109 -6.69 42.53 -14.96
C PHE A 109 -5.23 42.10 -14.78
N LEU A 110 -4.26 42.89 -15.23
CA LEU A 110 -2.83 42.54 -15.09
C LEU A 110 -2.42 42.40 -13.62
N ALA A 111 -2.90 43.30 -12.75
CA ALA A 111 -2.65 43.21 -11.31
C ALA A 111 -3.31 41.99 -10.67
N LEU A 112 -4.52 41.63 -11.12
CA LEU A 112 -5.22 40.42 -10.67
C LEU A 112 -4.52 39.15 -11.13
N ALA A 113 -4.05 39.10 -12.38
CA ALA A 113 -3.32 37.96 -12.93
C ALA A 113 -1.99 37.73 -12.19
N GLU A 114 -1.24 38.79 -11.88
CA GLU A 114 -0.01 38.69 -11.07
C GLU A 114 -0.30 38.11 -9.67
N ARG A 115 -1.34 38.61 -9.00
CA ARG A 115 -1.75 38.08 -7.68
C ARG A 115 -2.29 36.65 -7.77
N PHE A 116 -2.95 36.28 -8.85
CA PHE A 116 -3.39 34.91 -9.10
C PHE A 116 -2.18 33.98 -9.21
N ASP A 117 -1.17 34.35 -10.01
CA ASP A 117 0.07 33.60 -10.18
C ASP A 117 0.82 33.44 -8.85
N GLU A 118 0.92 34.52 -8.06
CA GLU A 118 1.49 34.47 -6.71
C GLU A 118 0.71 33.54 -5.76
N ALA A 119 -0.63 33.53 -5.85
CA ALA A 119 -1.47 32.68 -5.00
C ALA A 119 -1.37 31.21 -5.39
N MET A 120 -1.22 30.93 -6.69
CA MET A 120 -1.07 29.59 -7.28
C MET A 120 0.35 29.05 -7.22
N ALA A 121 1.34 29.91 -7.02
CA ALA A 121 2.72 29.48 -6.79
C ALA A 121 2.76 28.51 -5.60
N PRO A 122 3.52 27.41 -5.70
CA PRO A 122 3.71 26.53 -4.55
C PRO A 122 4.23 27.38 -3.41
N ALA A 123 3.66 27.19 -2.21
CA ALA A 123 4.19 27.82 -1.02
C ALA A 123 5.69 27.49 -0.97
N VAL A 124 6.54 28.49 -1.24
CA VAL A 124 7.98 28.33 -1.08
C VAL A 124 8.14 27.97 0.38
N ALA A 125 8.46 26.69 0.62
CA ALA A 125 8.64 26.20 1.98
C ALA A 125 9.61 27.17 2.65
N SER A 126 9.15 27.83 3.72
CA SER A 126 9.99 28.70 4.52
C SER A 126 11.33 27.99 4.72
N SER A 127 12.44 28.71 4.66
CA SER A 127 13.78 28.15 4.89
C SER A 127 13.83 27.32 6.18
N GLU A 128 13.01 27.69 7.17
CA GLU A 128 12.82 26.95 8.41
C GLU A 128 12.10 25.60 8.23
N LEU A 129 11.08 25.51 7.38
CA LEU A 129 10.42 24.26 7.05
C LEU A 129 11.34 23.34 6.23
N GLN A 130 12.14 23.91 5.32
CA GLN A 130 13.15 23.14 4.59
C GLN A 130 14.22 22.58 5.53
N ALA A 131 14.70 23.37 6.48
CA ALA A 131 15.65 22.92 7.50
C ALA A 131 15.07 21.78 8.36
N GLN A 132 13.81 21.90 8.79
CA GLN A 132 13.12 20.83 9.52
C GLN A 132 12.97 19.56 8.67
N LEU A 133 12.71 19.69 7.38
CA LEU A 133 12.56 18.56 6.47
C LEU A 133 13.89 17.81 6.27
N GLU A 134 15.02 18.53 6.21
CA GLU A 134 16.36 17.94 6.14
C GLU A 134 16.76 17.21 7.42
N ILE A 135 16.38 17.75 8.59
CA ILE A 135 16.57 17.05 9.88
C ILE A 135 15.81 15.71 9.86
N LEU A 136 14.52 15.73 9.50
CA LEU A 136 13.70 14.52 9.44
C LEU A 136 14.20 13.50 8.40
N ARG A 137 14.75 13.96 7.27
CA ARG A 137 15.38 13.09 6.27
C ARG A 137 16.60 12.38 6.84
N THR A 138 17.41 13.09 7.61
CA THR A 138 18.60 12.51 8.25
C THR A 138 18.21 11.45 9.27
N GLU A 139 17.22 11.73 10.12
CA GLU A 139 16.69 10.76 11.09
C GLU A 139 16.10 9.51 10.40
N ALA A 140 15.41 9.69 9.26
CA ALA A 140 14.86 8.58 8.50
C ALA A 140 15.95 7.65 7.95
N ILE A 141 17.06 8.20 7.46
CA ILE A 141 18.21 7.43 6.96
C ILE A 141 18.86 6.62 8.10
N GLU A 142 18.98 7.20 9.30
CA GLU A 142 19.50 6.49 10.47
C GLU A 142 18.59 5.31 10.87
N LEU A 143 17.27 5.51 10.85
CA LEU A 143 16.30 4.45 11.13
C LEU A 143 16.33 3.33 10.08
N GLU A 144 16.42 3.66 8.79
CA GLU A 144 16.54 2.66 7.73
C GLU A 144 17.83 1.83 7.88
N THR A 145 18.93 2.48 8.23
CA THR A 145 20.22 1.81 8.47
C THR A 145 20.11 0.86 9.65
N TRP A 146 19.48 1.28 10.75
CA TRP A 146 19.24 0.42 11.92
C TRP A 146 18.33 -0.76 11.58
N LEU A 147 17.27 -0.56 10.79
CA LEU A 147 16.38 -1.64 10.35
C LEU A 147 17.10 -2.68 9.50
N GLN A 148 18.03 -2.26 8.63
CA GLN A 148 18.85 -3.20 7.85
C GLN A 148 19.79 -4.02 8.74
N ASP A 149 20.40 -3.42 9.76
CA ASP A 149 21.22 -4.13 10.74
C ASP A 149 20.39 -5.16 11.53
N VAL A 150 19.21 -4.78 12.01
CA VAL A 150 18.28 -5.71 12.68
C VAL A 150 17.89 -6.86 11.76
N ARG A 151 17.57 -6.58 10.50
CA ARG A 151 17.25 -7.61 9.50
C ARG A 151 18.41 -8.58 9.29
N GLY A 152 19.63 -8.07 9.16
CA GLY A 152 20.83 -8.88 9.04
C GLY A 152 21.06 -9.79 10.25
N LYS A 153 20.73 -9.32 11.46
CA LYS A 153 20.80 -10.12 12.70
C LYS A 153 19.69 -11.16 12.80
N MET A 154 18.52 -10.90 12.23
CA MET A 154 17.38 -11.81 12.23
C MET A 154 17.50 -12.95 11.21
N GLU A 155 18.16 -12.71 10.07
CA GLU A 155 18.34 -13.72 9.02
C GLU A 155 18.95 -15.05 9.51
N PRO A 156 20.05 -15.09 10.29
CA PRO A 156 20.59 -16.35 10.80
C PRO A 156 19.66 -17.05 11.79
N LEU A 157 18.89 -16.30 12.58
CA LEU A 157 17.89 -16.88 13.49
C LEU A 157 16.73 -17.49 12.71
N GLN A 158 16.29 -16.85 11.64
CA GLN A 158 15.26 -17.38 10.75
C GLN A 158 15.75 -18.65 10.04
N LYS A 159 17.01 -18.66 9.57
CA LYS A 159 17.64 -19.87 9.00
C LYS A 159 17.75 -21.00 10.03
N GLN A 160 18.14 -20.69 11.27
CA GLN A 160 18.15 -21.66 12.35
C GLN A 160 16.74 -22.18 12.64
N LEU A 161 15.72 -21.33 12.65
CA LEU A 161 14.34 -21.75 12.88
C LEU A 161 13.80 -22.66 11.77
N VAL A 162 14.14 -22.35 10.51
CA VAL A 162 13.83 -23.22 9.35
C VAL A 162 14.59 -24.54 9.46
N GLN A 163 15.88 -24.53 9.79
CA GLN A 163 16.67 -25.75 10.00
C GLN A 163 16.12 -26.59 11.16
N TYR A 164 15.76 -25.97 12.29
CA TYR A 164 15.12 -26.65 13.40
C TYR A 164 13.75 -27.19 13.00
N ALA A 165 12.98 -26.46 12.20
CA ALA A 165 11.73 -26.97 11.66
C ALA A 165 12.01 -28.18 10.76
N ASP A 166 12.99 -28.13 9.86
CA ASP A 166 13.38 -29.22 8.95
C ASP A 166 13.85 -30.47 9.73
N ASP A 167 14.63 -30.28 10.79
CA ASP A 167 15.06 -31.35 11.70
C ASP A 167 13.90 -31.93 12.54
N PHE A 168 12.82 -31.16 12.74
CA PHE A 168 11.59 -31.57 13.42
C PHE A 168 10.49 -32.06 12.44
N GLN A 169 10.65 -31.89 11.12
CA GLN A 169 9.53 -31.72 10.18
C GLN A 169 8.86 -33.00 9.69
N ILE A 170 9.45 -34.17 9.94
CA ILE A 170 8.72 -35.41 9.75
C ILE A 170 8.84 -36.20 11.04
N ASN A 171 7.81 -36.07 11.89
CA ASN A 171 7.62 -36.96 13.04
C ASN A 171 7.85 -38.41 12.58
N GLU A 172 8.48 -39.25 13.40
CA GLU A 172 8.70 -40.68 13.10
C GLU A 172 7.46 -41.39 12.52
N THR A 173 6.27 -40.98 12.97
CA THR A 173 4.98 -41.43 12.44
C THR A 173 4.81 -41.13 10.93
N ALA A 174 5.15 -39.92 10.49
CA ALA A 174 5.07 -39.53 9.10
C ALA A 174 6.17 -40.17 8.24
N LYS A 175 7.35 -40.47 8.83
CA LYS A 175 8.38 -41.29 8.15
C LYS A 175 7.88 -42.71 7.91
N GLN A 176 7.23 -43.31 8.90
CA GLN A 176 6.62 -44.64 8.77
C GLN A 176 5.53 -44.66 7.69
N ILE A 177 4.69 -43.62 7.60
CA ILE A 177 3.71 -43.48 6.51
C ILE A 177 4.40 -43.48 5.14
N LEU A 178 5.47 -42.69 4.97
CA LEU A 178 6.21 -42.64 3.71
C LEU A 178 6.86 -43.99 3.35
N VAL A 179 7.47 -44.68 4.32
CA VAL A 179 8.06 -46.02 4.11
C VAL A 179 7.00 -47.02 3.66
N LEU A 180 5.83 -47.05 4.31
CA LEU A 180 4.72 -47.92 3.91
C LEU A 180 4.20 -47.61 2.50
N LEU A 181 4.08 -46.32 2.15
CA LEU A 181 3.66 -45.89 0.82
C LEU A 181 4.69 -46.21 -0.28
N ASN A 182 5.98 -46.37 0.06
CA ASN A 182 7.01 -46.71 -0.92
C ASN A 182 7.12 -48.22 -1.18
N GLY A 183 6.80 -49.06 -0.20
CA GLY A 183 6.96 -50.52 -0.29
C GLY A 183 5.84 -51.27 -1.02
N GLU A 184 4.66 -50.66 -1.16
CA GLU A 184 3.47 -51.30 -1.75
C GLU A 184 3.28 -50.85 -3.20
N SER A 185 2.97 -51.79 -4.09
CA SER A 185 3.22 -51.62 -5.54
C SER A 185 2.23 -50.76 -6.30
N GLU A 186 1.18 -50.20 -5.69
CA GLU A 186 0.50 -48.98 -6.18
C GLU A 186 -0.71 -48.66 -5.30
N PHE A 187 -0.67 -47.46 -4.70
CA PHE A 187 -1.74 -46.77 -3.98
C PHE A 187 -2.35 -47.47 -2.75
N LEU A 188 -2.23 -46.83 -1.59
CA LEU A 188 -2.86 -47.32 -0.37
C LEU A 188 -3.97 -46.38 0.08
N SER A 189 -5.06 -46.96 0.57
CA SER A 189 -6.19 -46.23 1.13
C SER A 189 -6.00 -45.89 2.61
N ASN A 190 -6.85 -44.98 3.10
CA ASN A 190 -7.03 -44.72 4.52
C ASN A 190 -7.33 -46.01 5.33
N SER A 191 -8.16 -46.89 4.77
CA SER A 191 -8.64 -48.11 5.43
C SER A 191 -7.54 -49.17 5.58
N GLU A 192 -6.58 -49.18 4.66
CA GLU A 192 -5.44 -50.10 4.66
C GLU A 192 -4.26 -49.58 5.52
N LEU A 193 -4.03 -48.26 5.53
CA LEU A 193 -2.87 -47.68 6.21
C LEU A 193 -3.08 -47.44 7.71
N ALA A 194 -4.26 -47.00 8.13
CA ALA A 194 -4.51 -46.68 9.54
C ALA A 194 -4.32 -47.90 10.48
N PRO A 195 -4.80 -49.12 10.13
CA PRO A 195 -4.56 -50.31 10.95
C PRO A 195 -3.09 -50.72 11.02
N LYS A 196 -2.34 -50.63 9.91
CA LYS A 196 -0.90 -50.96 9.85
C LYS A 196 -0.07 -50.09 10.80
N LEU A 197 -0.50 -48.85 11.03
CA LEU A 197 0.16 -47.89 11.92
C LEU A 197 -0.39 -47.89 13.35
N GLN A 198 -1.43 -48.70 13.64
CA GLN A 198 -2.16 -48.67 14.92
C GLN A 198 -2.65 -47.26 15.31
N MET A 199 -3.07 -46.48 14.31
CA MET A 199 -3.49 -45.09 14.49
C MET A 199 -4.99 -44.93 14.22
N ASN A 200 -5.61 -43.97 14.90
CA ASN A 200 -6.96 -43.57 14.52
C ASN A 200 -6.95 -42.77 13.21
N LEU A 201 -8.09 -42.81 12.50
CA LEU A 201 -8.22 -42.21 11.18
C LEU A 201 -7.95 -40.71 11.18
N ASN A 202 -8.47 -39.97 12.16
CA ASN A 202 -8.27 -38.51 12.25
C ASN A 202 -6.80 -38.10 12.34
N ARG A 203 -6.01 -38.82 13.15
CA ARG A 203 -4.59 -38.54 13.33
C ARG A 203 -3.80 -38.93 12.08
N TYR A 204 -4.18 -40.04 11.42
CA TYR A 204 -3.59 -40.41 10.14
C TYR A 204 -3.87 -39.35 9.06
N THR A 205 -5.13 -38.92 8.90
CA THR A 205 -5.52 -37.88 7.94
C THR A 205 -4.77 -36.58 8.15
N TYR A 206 -4.52 -36.18 9.40
CA TYR A 206 -3.69 -35.02 9.73
C TYR A 206 -2.28 -35.15 9.13
N TYR A 207 -1.56 -36.25 9.42
CA TYR A 207 -0.18 -36.41 8.93
C TYR A 207 -0.10 -36.53 7.42
N VAL A 208 -1.05 -37.20 6.78
CA VAL A 208 -1.06 -37.29 5.31
C VAL A 208 -1.32 -35.93 4.68
N LYS A 209 -2.18 -35.09 5.27
CA LYS A 209 -2.39 -33.72 4.80
C LYS A 209 -1.15 -32.85 4.99
N GLU A 210 -0.40 -33.01 6.08
CA GLU A 210 0.88 -32.33 6.24
C GLU A 210 1.92 -32.82 5.22
N LEU A 211 2.01 -34.14 4.98
CA LEU A 211 2.88 -34.71 3.93
C LEU A 211 2.49 -34.26 2.51
N GLU A 212 1.20 -34.04 2.24
CA GLU A 212 0.69 -33.48 0.99
C GLU A 212 1.08 -32.00 0.83
N LYS A 213 0.98 -31.19 1.90
CA LYS A 213 1.45 -29.78 1.90
C LYS A 213 2.95 -29.66 1.67
N LEU A 214 3.73 -30.58 2.22
CA LEU A 214 5.18 -30.66 2.02
C LEU A 214 5.58 -31.21 0.64
N GLY A 215 4.61 -31.70 -0.15
CA GLY A 215 4.89 -32.24 -1.47
C GLY A 215 5.57 -33.61 -1.45
N TYR A 216 5.33 -34.45 -0.44
CA TYR A 216 5.88 -35.81 -0.40
C TYR A 216 4.86 -36.89 -0.82
N VAL A 217 3.57 -36.59 -0.67
CA VAL A 217 2.47 -37.50 -0.97
C VAL A 217 1.43 -36.78 -1.83
N ARG A 218 0.77 -37.49 -2.73
CA ARG A 218 -0.46 -37.01 -3.40
C ARG A 218 -1.63 -37.92 -3.10
N SER A 219 -2.82 -37.31 -3.08
CA SER A 219 -4.08 -38.02 -2.94
C SER A 219 -4.86 -38.03 -4.26
N TYR A 220 -5.65 -39.07 -4.49
CA TYR A 220 -6.70 -39.07 -5.50
C TYR A 220 -7.95 -39.75 -4.95
N TYR A 221 -9.10 -39.32 -5.48
CA TYR A 221 -10.41 -39.72 -5.00
C TYR A 221 -10.95 -40.83 -5.90
N VAL A 222 -11.40 -41.93 -5.29
CA VAL A 222 -12.13 -43.03 -5.92
C VAL A 222 -13.61 -42.82 -5.62
N TYR A 223 -14.44 -42.82 -6.67
CA TYR A 223 -15.88 -42.62 -6.59
C TYR A 223 -16.61 -43.93 -6.88
N GLU A 224 -17.67 -44.23 -6.12
CA GLU A 224 -18.41 -45.50 -6.18
C GLU A 224 -19.02 -45.76 -7.57
N SER A 225 -19.42 -44.69 -8.27
CA SER A 225 -19.83 -44.73 -9.66
C SER A 225 -19.46 -43.42 -10.38
N ARG A 226 -19.42 -43.44 -11.72
CA ARG A 226 -19.19 -42.21 -12.51
C ARG A 226 -20.31 -41.17 -12.37
N GLU A 227 -21.48 -41.59 -11.88
CA GLU A 227 -22.68 -40.74 -11.76
C GLU A 227 -22.91 -40.24 -10.33
N SER A 228 -22.22 -40.81 -9.34
CA SER A 228 -22.31 -40.41 -7.93
C SER A 228 -21.15 -39.47 -7.55
N CYS A 229 -21.48 -38.33 -6.94
CA CYS A 229 -20.48 -37.43 -6.35
C CYS A 229 -19.96 -37.90 -4.98
N GLU A 230 -20.36 -39.09 -4.51
CA GLU A 230 -19.92 -39.66 -3.25
C GLU A 230 -18.55 -40.31 -3.40
N VAL A 231 -17.60 -39.88 -2.57
CA VAL A 231 -16.24 -40.44 -2.52
C VAL A 231 -16.30 -41.75 -1.75
N GLU A 232 -16.00 -42.85 -2.45
CA GLU A 232 -15.91 -44.19 -1.85
C GLU A 232 -14.63 -44.32 -1.03
N GLU A 233 -13.50 -43.88 -1.60
CA GLU A 233 -12.20 -44.06 -0.97
C GLU A 233 -11.20 -42.98 -1.41
N ILE A 234 -10.31 -42.58 -0.50
CA ILE A 234 -9.15 -41.73 -0.83
C ILE A 234 -7.92 -42.61 -0.79
N LYS A 235 -7.18 -42.59 -1.90
CA LYS A 235 -5.94 -43.34 -2.08
C LYS A 235 -4.75 -42.40 -2.19
N TYR A 236 -3.62 -42.85 -1.65
CA TYR A 236 -2.40 -42.07 -1.53
C TYR A 236 -1.22 -42.77 -2.18
N TYR A 237 -0.30 -41.98 -2.74
CA TYR A 237 0.97 -42.46 -3.25
C TYR A 237 2.09 -41.48 -2.96
N ILE A 238 3.28 -42.03 -2.77
CA ILE A 238 4.51 -41.26 -2.58
C ILE A 238 5.02 -40.76 -3.94
N ILE A 239 5.34 -39.46 -4.01
CA ILE A 239 5.91 -38.83 -5.21
C ILE A 239 7.44 -38.84 -5.18
N GLU A 240 8.10 -38.41 -6.26
CA GLU A 240 9.56 -38.51 -6.41
C GLU A 240 10.33 -37.80 -5.30
N GLU A 241 9.86 -36.63 -4.88
CA GLU A 241 10.45 -35.82 -3.80
C GLU A 241 10.38 -36.56 -2.45
N GLY A 242 9.26 -37.23 -2.17
CA GLY A 242 9.11 -38.07 -0.98
C GLY A 242 10.06 -39.28 -1.00
N ARG A 243 10.24 -39.91 -2.17
CA ARG A 243 11.19 -41.02 -2.33
C ARG A 243 12.64 -40.55 -2.18
N ALA A 244 12.97 -39.37 -2.72
CA ALA A 244 14.28 -38.76 -2.58
C ALA A 244 14.58 -38.45 -1.11
N TYR A 245 13.61 -37.91 -0.37
CA TYR A 245 13.70 -37.71 1.07
C TYR A 245 14.03 -39.02 1.82
N LEU A 246 13.30 -40.11 1.54
CA LEU A 246 13.55 -41.38 2.21
C LEU A 246 14.96 -41.92 1.94
N LYS A 247 15.47 -41.82 0.70
CA LYS A 247 16.84 -42.22 0.35
C LYS A 247 17.90 -41.39 1.07
N GLN A 248 17.72 -40.06 1.09
CA GLN A 248 18.68 -39.15 1.74
C GLN A 248 18.80 -39.40 3.24
N ASN A 249 17.73 -39.89 3.87
CA ASN A 249 17.67 -40.18 5.30
C ASN A 249 17.94 -41.66 5.66
N GLY A 250 18.31 -42.51 4.69
CA GLY A 250 18.63 -43.93 4.93
C GLY A 250 17.43 -44.77 5.39
N LEU A 251 16.21 -44.39 4.97
CA LEU A 251 14.95 -45.07 5.28
C LEU A 251 14.50 -46.04 4.18
N LEU A 252 15.27 -46.14 3.10
CA LEU A 252 15.16 -47.11 1.99
C LEU A 252 16.48 -47.84 1.83
#